data_AF-A0A835QAP8-F1
#
_entry.id   AF-A0A835QAP8-F1
#
_cell.length_a   1.000
_cell.length_b   1.000
_cell.length_c   1.000
_cell.angle_alpha   90.00
_cell.angle_beta   90.00
_cell.angle_gamma   90.00
#
_symmetry.space_group_name_H-M   'P 1'
#
loop_
_entity.id
_entity.type
_entity.pdbx_description
1 polymer ?
#
loop_
_entity_poly.entity_id
_entity_poly.type
_entity_poly.pdbx_seq_one_letter_code
_entity_poly.pdbx_strand_id
1 'polypeptide(L)'
;MAAIAFPPACGSCGRRRPIAPRSGSISGPPVRLCFEVTALARPVATELTPRAPPMRRRQPAPPLNAVVSRLAFGSCANQSARQPIWDAIVEFDPQVFIWLGDNIYGDNRRPLRLFGVEATIGPWKNTPRFFPSTEVELRRRYQLAKSQPGYGRLRQRTRVIGTWDDHDYGLNDAGKEFGGKNISQRLLLDFLDEPEDSPRRKQAGVYASYVFGPHGQQVKWEWLEKELYGPETEITIIASSIQVVSNLSATTGPFFYMESWGRFPKERERLYQLIAKSKRGGVFFISGDVHFAEITRSDCACEYPLYDFTSSGLTQAVERAVPPPLHYLLRIAAWLTPTTMRVYSPTCQYKSCAYGKPNFGSIQIDWSTVPPRIKIEVRSVNGDPVNMVELSLAELQPKRLNRVRAQGIYQRHCSLEVELPWFLRYRLAFAFLGSITSNVLGFFSIKNWDPNSLLHSS
;
A
#
# COMPACT_ATOMS: atom_id res chain seq x y z
N MET A 1 -34.37 -40.18 -46.00
CA MET A 1 -33.92 -39.43 -44.82
C MET A 1 -33.78 -37.97 -45.25
N ALA A 2 -34.79 -37.09 -45.21
CA ALA A 2 -36.01 -37.01 -44.38
C ALA A 2 -35.72 -36.85 -42.87
N ALA A 3 -36.34 -35.91 -42.14
CA ALA A 3 -37.16 -34.74 -42.52
C ALA A 3 -37.25 -33.72 -41.35
N ILE A 4 -37.82 -32.53 -41.59
CA ILE A 4 -38.08 -31.48 -40.57
C ILE A 4 -39.43 -31.74 -39.86
N ALA A 5 -39.51 -31.50 -38.54
CA ALA A 5 -40.79 -31.37 -37.83
C ALA A 5 -40.71 -30.49 -36.54
N PHE A 6 -41.43 -29.37 -36.55
CA PHE A 6 -42.19 -28.82 -35.40
C PHE A 6 -43.60 -29.48 -35.43
N PRO A 7 -44.52 -29.41 -34.42
CA PRO A 7 -44.91 -28.24 -33.60
C PRO A 7 -45.31 -28.66 -32.14
N PRO A 8 -46.20 -27.98 -31.35
CA PRO A 8 -46.89 -26.70 -31.54
C PRO A 8 -46.82 -25.70 -30.36
N ALA A 9 -47.32 -24.49 -30.63
CA ALA A 9 -47.63 -23.49 -29.62
C ALA A 9 -49.14 -23.40 -29.36
N CYS A 10 -49.51 -23.33 -28.07
CA CYS A 10 -50.76 -22.79 -27.55
C CYS A 10 -50.48 -22.28 -26.12
N GLY A 11 -51.19 -21.28 -25.60
CA GLY A 11 -52.31 -20.57 -26.21
C GLY A 11 -53.34 -20.08 -25.19
N SER A 12 -52.92 -19.37 -24.13
CA SER A 12 -53.86 -18.70 -23.21
C SER A 12 -53.30 -17.39 -22.67
N CYS A 13 -54.17 -16.37 -22.64
CA CYS A 13 -53.87 -15.07 -22.06
C CYS A 13 -54.74 -14.84 -20.82
N GLY A 14 -54.17 -14.20 -19.79
CA GLY A 14 -54.93 -13.56 -18.72
C GLY A 14 -54.97 -14.31 -17.39
N ARG A 15 -54.25 -13.78 -16.40
CA ARG A 15 -54.83 -12.85 -15.39
C ARG A 15 -53.74 -12.38 -14.42
N ARG A 16 -53.59 -11.07 -14.24
CA ARG A 16 -52.79 -10.51 -13.15
C ARG A 16 -53.50 -10.74 -11.82
N ARG A 17 -52.78 -11.12 -10.78
CA ARG A 17 -53.08 -10.81 -9.37
C ARG A 17 -51.83 -10.20 -8.74
N PRO A 18 -51.96 -9.18 -7.87
CA PRO A 18 -50.80 -8.50 -7.32
C PRO A 18 -50.09 -9.38 -6.29
N ILE A 19 -48.77 -9.52 -6.42
CA ILE A 19 -47.90 -10.02 -5.35
C ILE A 19 -47.58 -8.81 -4.46
N ALA A 20 -47.92 -8.89 -3.17
CA ALA A 20 -47.61 -7.85 -2.20
C ALA A 20 -46.08 -7.66 -2.09
N PRO A 21 -45.59 -6.44 -1.81
CA PRO A 21 -44.15 -6.19 -1.70
C PRO A 21 -43.55 -7.00 -0.56
N ARG A 22 -42.71 -7.98 -0.89
CA ARG A 22 -41.82 -8.59 0.11
C ARG A 22 -40.89 -7.50 0.63
N SER A 23 -40.78 -7.39 1.95
CA SER A 23 -39.83 -6.52 2.62
C SER A 23 -38.41 -6.84 2.15
N GLY A 24 -37.83 -5.97 1.34
CA GLY A 24 -36.48 -6.16 0.83
C GLY A 24 -35.46 -6.02 1.95
N SER A 25 -34.84 -7.13 2.35
CA SER A 25 -33.58 -7.08 3.10
C SER A 25 -32.53 -6.42 2.19
N ILE A 26 -32.01 -5.26 2.58
CA ILE A 26 -30.98 -4.54 1.81
C ILE A 26 -29.65 -5.28 2.00
N SER A 27 -29.47 -6.36 1.22
CA SER A 27 -28.18 -7.01 1.02
C SER A 27 -27.37 -6.18 0.02
N GLY A 28 -26.54 -5.28 0.54
CA GLY A 28 -25.57 -4.57 -0.29
C GLY A 28 -24.54 -5.53 -0.93
N PRO A 29 -23.89 -5.12 -2.03
CA PRO A 29 -23.02 -6.00 -2.81
C PRO A 29 -21.71 -6.34 -2.07
N PRO A 30 -21.07 -7.48 -2.42
CA PRO A 30 -19.89 -7.95 -1.72
C PRO A 30 -18.61 -7.18 -2.10
N VAL A 31 -17.83 -6.82 -1.08
CA VAL A 31 -16.48 -6.25 -1.21
C VAL A 31 -15.46 -7.33 -0.87
N ARG A 32 -14.44 -7.51 -1.71
CA ARG A 32 -13.37 -8.49 -1.51
C ARG A 32 -12.02 -7.81 -1.33
N LEU A 33 -11.28 -8.23 -0.31
CA LEU A 33 -9.90 -7.79 -0.06
C LEU A 33 -8.96 -8.99 -0.24
N CYS A 34 -7.91 -8.84 -1.04
CA CYS A 34 -6.87 -9.85 -1.25
C CYS A 34 -5.50 -9.31 -0.84
N PHE A 35 -4.79 -9.98 0.06
CA PHE A 35 -3.47 -9.60 0.54
C PHE A 35 -2.39 -10.43 -0.15
N GLU A 36 -1.52 -9.79 -0.95
CA GLU A 36 -0.37 -10.47 -1.54
C GLU A 36 0.86 -10.42 -0.62
N VAL A 37 1.75 -11.41 -0.76
CA VAL A 37 3.03 -11.50 -0.06
C VAL A 37 4.10 -11.98 -1.04
N THR A 38 5.04 -11.10 -1.39
CA THR A 38 6.13 -11.35 -2.35
C THR A 38 7.28 -12.17 -1.75
N ALA A 39 6.96 -13.28 -1.10
CA ALA A 39 7.91 -14.27 -0.59
C ALA A 39 7.64 -15.67 -1.17
N LEU A 40 8.68 -16.28 -1.75
CA LEU A 40 8.64 -17.60 -2.40
C LEU A 40 9.11 -18.70 -1.44
N ALA A 41 8.19 -19.56 -0.98
CA ALA A 41 8.51 -20.74 -0.17
C ALA A 41 7.59 -21.93 -0.48
N ARG A 42 8.15 -23.15 -0.38
CA ARG A 42 7.43 -24.44 -0.31
C ARG A 42 7.38 -24.92 1.16
N PRO A 43 6.44 -25.80 1.53
CA PRO A 43 6.23 -26.19 2.93
C PRO A 43 7.24 -27.21 3.47
N VAL A 44 7.49 -27.12 4.78
CA VAL A 44 8.01 -28.17 5.67
C VAL A 44 7.25 -28.02 7.00
N ALA A 45 6.87 -29.12 7.67
CA ALA A 45 5.95 -29.11 8.82
C ALA A 45 6.55 -29.76 10.08
N THR A 46 6.10 -29.33 11.28
CA THR A 46 6.28 -29.99 12.59
C THR A 46 5.43 -29.28 13.67
N GLU A 47 5.23 -29.92 14.83
CA GLU A 47 4.13 -29.65 15.81
C GLU A 47 4.59 -29.93 17.27
N LEU A 48 3.94 -29.50 18.38
CA LEU A 48 2.71 -28.69 18.64
C LEU A 48 2.70 -28.14 20.11
N THR A 49 1.69 -27.31 20.46
CA THR A 49 1.14 -27.05 21.83
C THR A 49 2.01 -26.39 22.94
N PRO A 50 1.43 -25.85 24.06
CA PRO A 50 0.05 -25.39 24.30
C PRO A 50 -0.13 -23.98 24.95
N ARG A 51 -1.25 -23.32 24.57
CA ARG A 51 -2.15 -22.36 25.29
C ARG A 51 -1.68 -21.39 26.41
N ALA A 52 -2.27 -20.18 26.35
CA ALA A 52 -2.35 -19.14 27.39
C ALA A 52 -3.83 -18.83 27.78
N PRO A 53 -4.13 -18.13 28.89
CA PRO A 53 -5.51 -17.99 29.43
C PRO A 53 -6.41 -16.97 28.70
N PRO A 54 -7.75 -17.05 28.86
CA PRO A 54 -8.72 -16.30 28.05
C PRO A 54 -8.85 -14.81 28.42
N MET A 55 -8.97 -13.95 27.42
CA MET A 55 -9.28 -12.52 27.59
C MET A 55 -10.77 -12.24 27.80
N ARG A 56 -11.05 -11.17 28.55
CA ARG A 56 -12.40 -10.65 28.87
C ARG A 56 -13.18 -10.25 27.60
N ARG A 57 -14.51 -10.37 27.63
CA ARG A 57 -15.41 -10.11 26.48
C ARG A 57 -15.12 -8.76 25.80
N ARG A 58 -14.79 -8.81 24.50
CA ARG A 58 -14.77 -7.66 23.59
C ARG A 58 -16.19 -7.36 23.10
N GLN A 59 -16.45 -6.15 22.63
CA GLN A 59 -17.55 -5.93 21.68
C GLN A 59 -17.22 -6.66 20.37
N PRO A 60 -18.20 -7.26 19.68
CA PRO A 60 -17.95 -7.96 18.42
C PRO A 60 -17.62 -6.95 17.32
N ALA A 61 -16.44 -7.06 16.72
CA ALA A 61 -16.11 -6.37 15.47
C ALA A 61 -17.11 -6.78 14.37
N PRO A 62 -17.35 -5.93 13.35
CA PRO A 62 -18.40 -6.14 12.35
C PRO A 62 -18.44 -7.58 11.80
N PRO A 63 -19.64 -8.20 11.69
CA PRO A 63 -19.77 -9.53 11.14
C PRO A 63 -19.40 -9.50 9.65
N LEU A 64 -18.82 -10.58 9.12
CA LEU A 64 -18.32 -10.63 7.74
C LEU A 64 -19.44 -10.40 6.70
N ASN A 65 -20.69 -10.70 7.06
CA ASN A 65 -21.88 -10.47 6.24
C ASN A 65 -22.50 -9.06 6.39
N ALA A 66 -21.80 -8.09 6.99
CA ALA A 66 -22.19 -6.68 6.95
C ALA A 66 -21.64 -5.98 5.69
N VAL A 67 -22.44 -5.09 5.10
CA VAL A 67 -22.02 -4.21 4.00
C VAL A 67 -20.95 -3.24 4.51
N VAL A 68 -19.85 -3.10 3.78
CA VAL A 68 -18.74 -2.19 4.14
C VAL A 68 -18.80 -0.93 3.29
N SER A 69 -18.79 0.21 3.96
CA SER A 69 -18.74 1.56 3.38
C SER A 69 -17.60 2.41 3.93
N ARG A 70 -16.98 2.08 5.08
CA ARG A 70 -15.80 2.79 5.60
C ARG A 70 -14.65 1.83 5.89
N LEU A 71 -13.53 2.01 5.19
CA LEU A 71 -12.26 1.34 5.47
C LEU A 71 -11.16 2.37 5.70
N ALA A 72 -10.20 2.04 6.55
CA ALA A 72 -8.95 2.80 6.71
C ALA A 72 -7.74 1.87 6.55
N PHE A 73 -6.59 2.41 6.17
CA PHE A 73 -5.38 1.62 5.91
C PHE A 73 -4.09 2.39 6.19
N GLY A 74 -2.98 1.67 6.33
CA GLY A 74 -1.64 2.25 6.36
C GLY A 74 -0.55 1.29 6.80
N SER A 75 0.70 1.75 6.70
CA SER A 75 1.91 1.04 7.16
C SER A 75 2.81 1.94 8.04
N CYS A 76 3.93 1.39 8.50
CA CYS A 76 5.06 2.15 9.05
C CYS A 76 4.78 2.78 10.42
N ALA A 77 4.37 1.92 11.36
CA ALA A 77 3.98 2.21 12.73
C ALA A 77 5.02 1.74 13.77
N ASN A 78 6.09 2.51 13.92
CA ASN A 78 7.06 2.36 15.00
C ASN A 78 6.40 2.43 16.37
N GLN A 79 6.28 1.26 16.98
CA GLN A 79 5.72 0.95 18.29
C GLN A 79 6.24 1.82 19.44
N SER A 80 7.46 2.37 19.30
CA SER A 80 8.12 3.21 20.30
C SER A 80 7.92 4.71 20.07
N ALA A 81 7.37 5.12 18.93
CA ALA A 81 7.05 6.52 18.64
C ALA A 81 5.68 6.94 19.22
N ARG A 82 5.47 8.25 19.43
CA ARG A 82 4.13 8.78 19.77
C ARG A 82 3.22 8.67 18.55
N GLN A 83 2.05 8.03 18.70
CA GLN A 83 1.13 7.68 17.61
C GLN A 83 -0.23 8.41 17.71
N PRO A 84 -0.31 9.76 17.60
CA PRO A 84 -1.58 10.49 17.65
C PRO A 84 -2.46 10.27 16.41
N ILE A 85 -1.89 9.69 15.35
CA ILE A 85 -2.61 9.28 14.11
C ILE A 85 -3.86 8.43 14.40
N TRP A 86 -3.83 7.64 15.48
CA TRP A 86 -4.96 6.81 15.90
C TRP A 86 -6.18 7.60 16.38
N ASP A 87 -6.01 8.83 16.84
CA ASP A 87 -7.13 9.66 17.27
C ASP A 87 -8.01 9.99 16.05
N ALA A 88 -7.40 10.45 14.95
CA ALA A 88 -8.07 10.69 13.67
C ALA A 88 -8.59 9.40 12.97
N ILE A 89 -7.85 8.28 13.06
CA ILE A 89 -8.32 6.99 12.51
C ILE A 89 -9.55 6.47 13.27
N VAL A 90 -9.63 6.70 14.59
CA VAL A 90 -10.81 6.32 15.40
C VAL A 90 -11.98 7.28 15.14
N GLU A 91 -11.73 8.57 14.92
CA GLU A 91 -12.76 9.56 14.56
C GLU A 91 -13.39 9.29 13.18
N PHE A 92 -12.62 8.75 12.23
CA PHE A 92 -13.13 8.29 10.93
C PHE A 92 -14.11 7.08 11.03
N ASP A 93 -14.20 6.42 12.19
CA ASP A 93 -15.04 5.25 12.47
C ASP A 93 -15.02 4.16 11.36
N PRO A 94 -13.84 3.61 11.01
CA PRO A 94 -13.73 2.57 9.99
C PRO A 94 -14.34 1.25 10.47
N GLN A 95 -15.11 0.59 9.61
CA GLN A 95 -15.59 -0.78 9.85
C GLN A 95 -14.44 -1.78 9.74
N VAL A 96 -13.48 -1.51 8.85
CA VAL A 96 -12.29 -2.33 8.61
C VAL A 96 -11.02 -1.45 8.63
N PHE A 97 -10.00 -1.85 9.39
CA PHE A 97 -8.67 -1.26 9.32
C PHE A 97 -7.68 -2.27 8.72
N ILE A 98 -6.93 -1.83 7.72
CA ILE A 98 -6.02 -2.65 6.93
C ILE A 98 -4.57 -2.26 7.20
N TRP A 99 -3.85 -3.15 7.87
CA TRP A 99 -2.41 -3.10 8.02
C TRP A 99 -1.70 -3.54 6.74
N LEU A 100 -0.83 -2.67 6.22
CA LEU A 100 -0.07 -2.90 4.97
C LEU A 100 1.40 -3.23 5.21
N GLY A 101 1.79 -3.61 6.43
CA GLY A 101 3.18 -3.87 6.79
C GLY A 101 3.81 -2.76 7.64
N ASP A 102 5.06 -2.97 8.07
CA ASP A 102 5.72 -2.25 9.16
C ASP A 102 4.78 -1.99 10.34
N ASN A 103 4.03 -3.02 10.73
CA ASN A 103 3.11 -2.98 11.86
C ASN A 103 3.90 -2.83 13.17
N ILE A 104 5.13 -3.34 13.17
CA ILE A 104 6.24 -2.95 14.05
C ILE A 104 7.55 -2.82 13.26
N TYR A 105 8.50 -2.07 13.82
CA TYR A 105 9.90 -2.14 13.43
C TYR A 105 10.56 -3.27 14.22
N GLY A 106 10.56 -4.47 13.64
CA GLY A 106 10.92 -5.73 14.28
C GLY A 106 12.42 -6.06 14.31
N ASP A 107 13.26 -5.29 13.62
CA ASP A 107 14.70 -5.50 13.51
C ASP A 107 15.52 -4.58 14.44
N ASN A 108 16.82 -4.84 14.57
CA ASN A 108 17.75 -4.03 15.34
C ASN A 108 18.71 -3.26 14.43
N ARG A 109 18.61 -1.93 14.46
CA ARG A 109 19.57 -1.03 13.80
C ARG A 109 20.85 -0.90 14.63
N ARG A 110 22.00 -1.17 14.02
CA ARG A 110 23.31 -0.86 14.61
C ARG A 110 23.47 0.65 14.77
N PRO A 111 24.18 1.12 15.80
CA PRO A 111 24.45 2.54 15.95
C PRO A 111 25.15 3.13 14.72
N LEU A 112 24.88 4.40 14.46
CA LEU A 112 25.63 5.22 13.51
C LEU A 112 25.99 6.50 14.27
N ARG A 113 27.25 6.54 14.66
CA ARG A 113 27.75 7.13 15.92
C ARG A 113 29.13 7.67 15.44
N LEU A 114 29.44 8.98 15.42
CA LEU A 114 30.61 9.53 14.64
C LEU A 114 31.74 10.10 15.54
N PHE A 115 33.02 9.88 15.17
CA PHE A 115 34.26 10.27 15.90
C PHE A 115 34.62 9.44 17.15
N GLY A 116 35.04 8.18 17.01
CA GLY A 116 35.31 7.23 18.13
C GLY A 116 34.04 6.58 18.71
N VAL A 117 32.94 7.28 18.48
CA VAL A 117 31.56 6.85 18.37
C VAL A 117 31.52 5.97 17.04
N GLU A 118 30.77 4.85 16.96
CA GLU A 118 30.79 3.82 15.87
C GLU A 118 30.07 4.18 14.53
N ALA A 119 30.79 4.50 13.44
CA ALA A 119 30.17 4.72 12.13
C ALA A 119 30.87 3.94 11.02
N THR A 120 30.10 3.10 10.31
CA THR A 120 30.53 2.54 9.01
C THR A 120 30.42 3.61 7.93
N ILE A 121 31.45 4.45 7.82
CA ILE A 121 31.73 5.27 6.63
C ILE A 121 33.05 4.76 6.04
N GLY A 122 32.99 4.16 4.85
CA GLY A 122 34.16 3.72 4.09
C GLY A 122 33.93 2.39 3.34
N PRO A 123 34.67 2.11 2.24
CA PRO A 123 34.33 1.01 1.32
C PRO A 123 34.61 -0.41 1.82
N TRP A 124 35.26 -0.57 2.98
CA TRP A 124 36.04 -1.77 3.29
C TRP A 124 35.49 -2.66 4.42
N LYS A 125 34.23 -2.49 4.84
CA LYS A 125 33.54 -3.46 5.70
C LYS A 125 32.01 -3.40 5.58
N ASN A 126 31.45 -4.31 4.77
CA ASN A 126 30.00 -4.48 4.61
C ASN A 126 29.38 -5.21 5.81
N THR A 127 29.38 -4.56 6.98
CA THR A 127 28.59 -5.01 8.14
C THR A 127 27.13 -4.61 7.91
N PRO A 128 26.15 -5.53 7.94
CA PRO A 128 24.74 -5.18 7.84
C PRO A 128 24.34 -4.16 8.90
N ARG A 129 23.79 -3.02 8.44
CA ARG A 129 23.29 -1.91 9.28
C ARG A 129 22.15 -2.35 10.21
N PHE A 130 21.43 -3.39 9.81
CA PHE A 130 20.34 -4.00 10.55
C PHE A 130 20.68 -5.47 10.87
N PHE A 131 20.15 -5.99 11.97
CA PHE A 131 20.25 -7.39 12.36
C PHE A 131 18.94 -7.85 13.01
N PRO A 132 18.56 -9.14 12.94
CA PRO A 132 17.26 -9.57 13.43
C PRO A 132 17.14 -9.47 14.95
N SER A 133 15.92 -9.23 15.43
CA SER A 133 15.58 -9.35 16.85
C SER A 133 15.46 -10.82 17.28
N THR A 134 15.67 -11.07 18.57
CA THR A 134 15.24 -12.31 19.22
C THR A 134 13.71 -12.43 19.26
N GLU A 135 13.17 -13.64 19.45
CA GLU A 135 11.72 -13.83 19.63
C GLU A 135 11.17 -12.97 20.78
N VAL A 136 11.91 -12.84 21.88
CA VAL A 136 11.48 -12.08 23.07
C VAL A 136 11.37 -10.59 22.76
N GLU A 137 12.34 -10.01 22.05
CA GLU A 137 12.28 -8.63 21.58
C GLU A 137 11.14 -8.42 20.58
N LEU A 138 10.99 -9.30 19.59
CA LEU A 138 9.97 -9.18 18.56
C LEU A 138 8.55 -9.28 19.17
N ARG A 139 8.35 -10.23 20.09
CA ARG A 139 7.12 -10.39 20.89
C ARG A 139 6.84 -9.15 21.74
N ARG A 140 7.85 -8.57 22.39
CA ARG A 140 7.72 -7.31 23.18
C ARG A 140 7.33 -6.12 22.31
N ARG A 141 7.82 -6.04 21.07
CA ARG A 141 7.47 -4.96 20.11
C ARG A 141 6.01 -5.08 19.66
N TYR A 142 5.56 -6.27 19.28
CA TYR A 142 4.14 -6.52 18.97
C TYR A 142 3.23 -6.23 20.18
N GLN A 143 3.64 -6.60 21.40
CA GLN A 143 2.91 -6.24 22.63
C GLN A 143 2.83 -4.72 22.81
N LEU A 144 3.93 -3.98 22.62
CA LEU A 144 3.97 -2.53 22.72
C LEU A 144 3.03 -1.86 21.71
N ALA A 145 3.11 -2.24 20.43
CA ALA A 145 2.18 -1.74 19.40
C ALA A 145 0.72 -2.06 19.76
N LYS A 146 0.43 -3.30 20.17
CA LYS A 146 -0.91 -3.77 20.55
C LYS A 146 -1.47 -3.10 21.83
N SER A 147 -0.59 -2.46 22.61
CA SER A 147 -0.93 -1.67 23.81
C SER A 147 -1.07 -0.16 23.58
N GLN A 148 -0.73 0.35 22.39
CA GLN A 148 -0.88 1.77 22.05
C GLN A 148 -2.33 2.23 22.27
N PRO A 149 -2.63 3.23 23.12
CA PRO A 149 -4.00 3.51 23.56
C PRO A 149 -5.00 3.74 22.43
N GLY A 150 -4.62 4.51 21.39
CA GLY A 150 -5.49 4.77 20.25
C GLY A 150 -5.81 3.52 19.42
N TYR A 151 -4.79 2.71 19.08
CA TYR A 151 -4.98 1.41 18.43
C TYR A 151 -5.79 0.43 19.30
N GLY A 152 -5.61 0.51 20.63
CA GLY A 152 -6.41 -0.21 21.61
C GLY A 152 -7.89 0.15 21.61
N ARG A 153 -8.25 1.42 21.33
CA ARG A 153 -9.64 1.86 21.10
C ARG A 153 -10.16 1.40 19.74
N LEU A 154 -9.35 1.54 18.67
CA LEU A 154 -9.70 1.11 17.32
C LEU A 154 -10.11 -0.38 17.30
N ARG A 155 -9.29 -1.24 17.90
CA ARG A 155 -9.53 -2.70 18.02
C ARG A 155 -10.76 -3.11 18.84
N GLN A 156 -11.49 -2.18 19.46
CA GLN A 156 -12.75 -2.48 20.15
C GLN A 156 -13.98 -2.34 19.24
N ARG A 157 -13.86 -1.60 18.12
CA ARG A 157 -14.98 -1.26 17.22
C ARG A 157 -14.74 -1.73 15.78
N THR A 158 -13.49 -1.69 15.33
CA THR A 158 -13.08 -1.95 13.95
C THR A 158 -12.57 -3.38 13.76
N ARG A 159 -12.90 -4.00 12.63
CA ARG A 159 -12.27 -5.25 12.17
C ARG A 159 -10.84 -4.94 11.70
N VAL A 160 -9.83 -5.37 12.46
CA VAL A 160 -8.43 -5.27 12.04
C VAL A 160 -8.01 -6.52 11.27
N ILE A 161 -7.32 -6.33 10.15
CA ILE A 161 -6.73 -7.35 9.27
C ILE A 161 -5.42 -6.82 8.70
N GLY A 162 -4.56 -7.67 8.14
CA GLY A 162 -3.27 -7.22 7.61
C GLY A 162 -2.33 -8.26 7.03
N THR A 163 -1.25 -7.74 6.45
CA THR A 163 -0.02 -8.43 6.01
C THR A 163 1.20 -7.86 6.75
N TRP A 164 2.38 -8.42 6.50
CA TRP A 164 3.70 -7.92 6.95
C TRP A 164 4.40 -7.08 5.87
N ASP A 165 5.45 -6.35 6.28
CA ASP A 165 6.60 -6.03 5.41
C ASP A 165 7.90 -6.62 6.01
N ASP A 166 9.07 -6.25 5.48
CA ASP A 166 10.38 -6.77 5.89
C ASP A 166 10.70 -6.57 7.39
N HIS A 167 10.35 -5.42 7.97
CA HIS A 167 10.54 -5.15 9.40
C HIS A 167 9.66 -6.04 10.30
N ASP A 168 8.44 -6.39 9.88
CA ASP A 168 7.57 -7.35 10.58
C ASP A 168 8.04 -8.81 10.37
N TYR A 169 8.54 -9.11 9.17
CA TYR A 169 9.15 -10.38 8.78
C TYR A 169 10.43 -10.65 9.58
N GLY A 170 11.13 -9.60 10.02
CA GLY A 170 12.07 -9.61 11.15
C GLY A 170 13.48 -9.10 10.83
N LEU A 171 13.73 -8.65 9.60
CA LEU A 171 15.00 -8.06 9.15
C LEU A 171 14.79 -7.28 7.85
N ASN A 172 15.36 -6.07 7.77
CA ASN A 172 15.32 -5.19 6.59
C ASN A 172 15.76 -5.94 5.31
N ASP A 173 15.04 -5.76 4.20
CA ASP A 173 15.23 -6.38 2.87
C ASP A 173 15.30 -7.93 2.85
N ALA A 174 14.88 -8.63 3.92
CA ALA A 174 15.16 -10.07 4.05
C ALA A 174 14.20 -10.98 3.26
N GLY A 175 14.76 -11.93 2.52
CA GLY A 175 14.01 -12.85 1.66
C GLY A 175 13.71 -14.21 2.29
N LYS A 176 13.37 -15.18 1.43
CA LYS A 176 12.95 -16.55 1.78
C LYS A 176 13.98 -17.31 2.65
N GLU A 177 15.25 -16.94 2.54
CA GLU A 177 16.39 -17.50 3.27
C GLU A 177 16.42 -17.11 4.75
N PHE A 178 15.68 -16.08 5.17
CA PHE A 178 15.62 -15.67 6.58
C PHE A 178 15.12 -16.80 7.49
N GLY A 179 15.91 -17.16 8.52
CA GLY A 179 15.58 -18.25 9.45
C GLY A 179 14.38 -17.96 10.36
N GLY A 180 14.23 -16.70 10.79
CA GLY A 180 13.22 -16.32 11.80
C GLY A 180 11.77 -16.28 11.30
N LYS A 181 11.53 -16.35 9.98
CA LYS A 181 10.22 -16.12 9.33
C LYS A 181 9.02 -16.84 9.96
N ASN A 182 9.20 -18.08 10.44
CA ASN A 182 8.12 -18.85 11.08
C ASN A 182 7.72 -18.27 12.45
N ILE A 183 8.70 -17.75 13.20
CA ILE A 183 8.47 -17.06 14.49
C ILE A 183 7.76 -15.74 14.21
N SER A 184 8.23 -14.97 13.22
CA SER A 184 7.62 -13.71 12.79
C SER A 184 6.18 -13.89 12.33
N GLN A 185 5.89 -14.92 11.52
CA GLN A 185 4.54 -15.26 11.07
C GLN A 185 3.60 -15.51 12.24
N ARG A 186 4.00 -16.38 13.18
CA ARG A 186 3.23 -16.69 14.39
C ARG A 186 2.95 -15.42 15.20
N LEU A 187 3.97 -14.60 15.45
CA LEU A 187 3.81 -13.35 16.22
C LEU A 187 2.94 -12.30 15.52
N LEU A 188 2.97 -12.20 14.19
CA LEU A 188 2.06 -11.34 13.43
C LEU A 188 0.61 -11.82 13.53
N LEU A 189 0.37 -13.11 13.37
CA LEU A 189 -0.98 -13.69 13.49
C LEU A 189 -1.52 -13.53 14.93
N ASP A 190 -0.66 -13.68 15.94
CA ASP A 190 -0.98 -13.36 17.33
C ASP A 190 -1.22 -11.85 17.56
N PHE A 191 -0.54 -10.96 16.84
CA PHE A 191 -0.78 -9.52 16.85
C PHE A 191 -2.13 -9.14 16.22
N LEU A 192 -2.47 -9.74 15.08
CA LEU A 192 -3.74 -9.53 14.36
C LEU A 192 -4.97 -10.15 15.04
N ASP A 193 -4.80 -10.88 16.16
CA ASP A 193 -5.87 -11.66 16.82
C ASP A 193 -6.44 -12.80 15.92
N GLU A 194 -5.59 -13.41 15.08
CA GLU A 194 -5.98 -14.51 14.19
C GLU A 194 -6.39 -15.77 14.98
N PRO A 195 -7.53 -16.42 14.68
CA PRO A 195 -7.96 -17.66 15.34
C PRO A 195 -6.93 -18.79 15.29
N GLU A 196 -6.86 -19.61 16.34
CA GLU A 196 -5.88 -20.71 16.48
C GLU A 196 -6.11 -21.86 15.48
N ASP A 197 -7.36 -22.04 15.04
CA ASP A 197 -7.78 -23.03 14.05
C ASP A 197 -7.62 -22.56 12.59
N SER A 198 -7.29 -21.28 12.37
CA SER A 198 -7.21 -20.64 11.06
C SER A 198 -6.22 -21.33 10.10
N PRO A 199 -6.59 -21.52 8.81
CA PRO A 199 -5.65 -21.95 7.77
C PRO A 199 -4.39 -21.09 7.66
N ARG A 200 -4.45 -19.80 8.03
CA ARG A 200 -3.27 -18.89 8.03
C ARG A 200 -2.16 -19.35 8.97
N ARG A 201 -2.48 -20.11 10.03
CA ARG A 201 -1.51 -20.71 10.96
C ARG A 201 -0.88 -22.01 10.45
N LYS A 202 -1.39 -22.59 9.35
CA LYS A 202 -0.94 -23.87 8.76
C LYS A 202 -0.22 -23.70 7.41
N GLN A 203 -0.49 -22.62 6.69
CA GLN A 203 0.21 -22.27 5.45
C GLN A 203 1.57 -21.59 5.73
N ALA A 204 2.47 -21.56 4.73
CA ALA A 204 3.66 -20.71 4.78
C ALA A 204 3.34 -19.29 4.29
N GLY A 205 3.65 -18.25 5.07
CA GLY A 205 3.41 -16.84 4.76
C GLY A 205 2.00 -16.35 5.13
N VAL A 206 1.83 -15.02 5.21
CA VAL A 206 0.64 -14.40 5.84
C VAL A 206 -0.45 -13.90 4.87
N TYR A 207 -0.33 -14.16 3.56
CA TYR A 207 -1.37 -13.81 2.58
C TYR A 207 -2.73 -14.38 2.98
N ALA A 208 -3.79 -13.64 2.71
CA ALA A 208 -5.16 -14.01 3.04
C ALA A 208 -6.13 -13.16 2.25
N SER A 209 -7.40 -13.55 2.21
CA SER A 209 -8.44 -12.71 1.65
C SER A 209 -9.71 -12.79 2.48
N TYR A 210 -10.46 -11.70 2.42
CA TYR A 210 -11.67 -11.46 3.21
C TYR A 210 -12.76 -11.02 2.25
N VAL A 211 -13.84 -11.79 2.14
CA VAL A 211 -15.08 -11.30 1.53
C VAL A 211 -15.89 -10.67 2.66
N PHE A 212 -16.31 -9.44 2.44
CA PHE A 212 -17.37 -8.81 3.20
C PHE A 212 -18.65 -9.00 2.38
N GLY A 213 -19.49 -9.93 2.84
CA GLY A 213 -20.43 -10.69 2.01
C GLY A 213 -20.18 -12.20 2.12
N PRO A 214 -20.85 -13.04 1.31
CA PRO A 214 -20.82 -14.51 1.48
C PRO A 214 -19.55 -15.22 0.94
N HIS A 215 -19.12 -16.26 1.67
CA HIS A 215 -18.19 -17.35 1.32
C HIS A 215 -16.65 -17.07 1.20
N GLY A 216 -15.85 -18.15 1.32
CA GLY A 216 -14.43 -18.15 1.71
C GLY A 216 -13.42 -18.77 0.71
N GLN A 217 -12.12 -18.75 1.04
CA GLN A 217 -11.01 -18.56 0.08
C GLN A 217 -9.69 -19.32 0.45
N GLN A 218 -8.93 -19.87 -0.53
CA GLN A 218 -7.63 -20.60 -0.38
C GLN A 218 -6.98 -20.94 -1.76
N VAL A 219 -5.67 -21.18 -2.02
CA VAL A 219 -4.29 -20.70 -1.64
C VAL A 219 -3.35 -21.09 -2.84
N LYS A 220 -2.28 -20.43 -3.36
CA LYS A 220 -1.67 -19.07 -3.20
C LYS A 220 -1.63 -18.26 -4.54
N TRP A 221 -0.70 -18.47 -5.50
CA TRP A 221 -0.77 -17.74 -6.80
C TRP A 221 -2.02 -18.17 -7.58
N GLU A 222 -2.24 -19.49 -7.59
CA GLU A 222 -3.49 -20.17 -7.94
C GLU A 222 -4.71 -19.64 -7.16
N TRP A 223 -4.51 -19.00 -6.00
CA TRP A 223 -5.54 -18.30 -5.25
C TRP A 223 -5.79 -16.88 -5.72
N LEU A 224 -4.77 -16.06 -6.01
CA LEU A 224 -5.06 -14.74 -6.56
C LEU A 224 -5.79 -14.90 -7.90
N GLU A 225 -5.40 -15.92 -8.67
CA GLU A 225 -6.11 -16.40 -9.85
C GLU A 225 -7.54 -16.87 -9.55
N LYS A 226 -7.73 -17.86 -8.67
CA LYS A 226 -9.05 -18.37 -8.26
C LYS A 226 -9.97 -17.33 -7.61
N GLU A 227 -9.44 -16.33 -6.91
CA GLU A 227 -10.25 -15.28 -6.29
C GLU A 227 -10.58 -14.15 -7.28
N LEU A 228 -9.79 -13.96 -8.34
CA LEU A 228 -10.13 -13.09 -9.48
C LEU A 228 -11.07 -13.77 -10.48
N TYR A 229 -11.00 -15.10 -10.65
CA TYR A 229 -11.98 -15.92 -11.38
C TYR A 229 -13.14 -16.42 -10.49
N GLY A 230 -13.17 -16.06 -9.21
CA GLY A 230 -14.14 -16.54 -8.23
C GLY A 230 -15.53 -15.89 -8.35
N PRO A 231 -16.42 -16.05 -7.35
CA PRO A 231 -17.71 -15.35 -7.33
C PRO A 231 -17.57 -13.85 -7.58
N GLU A 232 -18.48 -13.25 -8.35
CA GLU A 232 -18.42 -11.83 -8.71
C GLU A 232 -18.48 -10.90 -7.49
N THR A 233 -17.75 -9.79 -7.57
CA THR A 233 -17.61 -8.79 -6.50
C THR A 233 -17.59 -7.41 -7.14
N GLU A 234 -18.35 -6.45 -6.58
CA GLU A 234 -18.39 -5.09 -7.14
C GLU A 234 -17.08 -4.34 -6.90
N ILE A 235 -16.41 -4.58 -5.77
CA ILE A 235 -15.10 -3.99 -5.45
C ILE A 235 -14.13 -5.09 -5.03
N THR A 236 -12.91 -5.03 -5.56
CA THR A 236 -11.83 -6.00 -5.30
C THR A 236 -10.53 -5.25 -4.97
N ILE A 237 -10.25 -5.04 -3.69
CA ILE A 237 -9.05 -4.30 -3.27
C ILE A 237 -7.89 -5.30 -3.10
N ILE A 238 -6.78 -5.06 -3.80
CA ILE A 238 -5.54 -5.82 -3.62
C ILE A 238 -4.61 -5.04 -2.69
N ALA A 239 -4.39 -5.55 -1.49
CA ALA A 239 -3.46 -5.02 -0.51
C ALA A 239 -2.06 -5.60 -0.77
N SER A 240 -1.13 -4.71 -1.15
CA SER A 240 0.30 -5.00 -1.28
C SER A 240 1.04 -4.26 -0.17
N SER A 241 2.19 -4.78 0.27
CA SER A 241 3.01 -4.08 1.25
C SER A 241 3.81 -2.96 0.56
N ILE A 242 4.59 -3.33 -0.46
CA ILE A 242 5.29 -2.42 -1.37
C ILE A 242 4.38 -1.86 -2.48
N GLN A 243 4.74 -0.71 -3.08
CA GLN A 243 3.97 -0.07 -4.16
C GLN A 243 3.89 -0.94 -5.42
N VAL A 244 2.72 -1.02 -6.05
CA VAL A 244 2.44 -1.86 -7.24
C VAL A 244 2.66 -1.07 -8.54
N VAL A 245 1.99 0.07 -8.70
CA VAL A 245 1.98 0.84 -9.95
C VAL A 245 3.24 1.71 -10.07
N SER A 246 3.72 2.25 -8.95
CA SER A 246 4.90 3.12 -8.90
C SER A 246 6.17 2.46 -9.45
N ASN A 247 7.08 3.31 -9.93
CA ASN A 247 8.42 2.94 -10.36
C ASN A 247 9.43 4.06 -10.03
N LEU A 248 9.19 4.79 -8.93
CA LEU A 248 9.90 6.01 -8.55
C LEU A 248 11.43 5.82 -8.42
N SER A 249 11.87 4.61 -8.05
CA SER A 249 13.26 4.14 -8.07
C SER A 249 14.02 4.39 -9.38
N ALA A 250 13.30 4.54 -10.51
CA ALA A 250 13.89 4.86 -11.81
C ALA A 250 14.42 6.31 -11.90
N THR A 251 13.85 7.25 -11.13
CA THR A 251 14.11 8.69 -11.18
C THR A 251 14.73 9.25 -9.90
N THR A 252 14.72 8.49 -8.80
CA THR A 252 15.42 8.84 -7.53
C THR A 252 16.85 8.30 -7.47
N GLY A 253 17.19 7.29 -8.25
CA GLY A 253 18.57 6.81 -8.41
C GLY A 253 19.48 7.90 -9.00
N PRO A 254 20.73 8.05 -8.53
CA PRO A 254 21.45 7.14 -7.61
C PRO A 254 21.27 7.43 -6.12
N PHE A 255 20.46 8.42 -5.71
CA PHE A 255 20.40 8.86 -4.30
C PHE A 255 19.72 7.87 -3.38
N PHE A 256 18.61 7.28 -3.83
CA PHE A 256 17.87 6.25 -3.11
C PHE A 256 17.03 5.40 -4.07
N TYR A 257 16.79 4.17 -3.65
CA TYR A 257 15.93 3.19 -4.30
C TYR A 257 14.90 2.70 -3.28
N MET A 258 13.70 2.37 -3.74
CA MET A 258 12.55 2.01 -2.91
C MET A 258 11.99 0.66 -3.38
N GLU A 259 11.55 -0.17 -2.44
CA GLU A 259 10.94 -1.46 -2.74
C GLU A 259 9.60 -1.25 -3.44
N SER A 260 9.42 -1.93 -4.59
CA SER A 260 8.26 -1.74 -5.44
C SER A 260 8.20 -2.82 -6.51
N TRP A 261 7.00 -3.15 -6.97
CA TRP A 261 6.79 -4.04 -8.11
C TRP A 261 7.41 -3.50 -9.41
N GLY A 262 7.73 -2.20 -9.48
CA GLY A 262 8.57 -1.62 -10.53
C GLY A 262 9.96 -2.27 -10.65
N ARG A 263 10.52 -2.80 -9.55
CA ARG A 263 11.78 -3.57 -9.53
C ARG A 263 11.60 -5.03 -9.99
N PHE A 264 10.36 -5.53 -10.03
CA PHE A 264 10.00 -6.91 -10.39
C PHE A 264 9.10 -6.94 -11.66
N PRO A 265 9.54 -6.35 -12.80
CA PRO A 265 8.66 -6.06 -13.93
C PRO A 265 7.97 -7.30 -14.52
N LYS A 266 8.59 -8.49 -14.45
CA LYS A 266 7.98 -9.74 -14.93
C LYS A 266 6.79 -10.20 -14.07
N GLU A 267 6.90 -10.13 -12.74
CA GLU A 267 5.79 -10.51 -11.86
C GLU A 267 4.70 -9.43 -11.85
N ARG A 268 5.06 -8.14 -12.00
CA ARG A 268 4.07 -7.07 -12.17
C ARG A 268 3.26 -7.21 -13.47
N GLU A 269 3.95 -7.47 -14.57
CA GLU A 269 3.29 -7.76 -15.86
C GLU A 269 2.38 -8.99 -15.75
N ARG A 270 2.82 -10.04 -15.05
CA ARG A 270 1.99 -11.21 -14.76
C ARG A 270 0.75 -10.87 -13.94
N LEU A 271 0.87 -10.03 -12.91
CA LEU A 271 -0.26 -9.55 -12.09
C LEU A 271 -1.27 -8.75 -12.95
N TYR A 272 -0.79 -7.81 -13.77
CA TYR A 272 -1.63 -7.04 -14.69
C TYR A 272 -2.34 -7.94 -15.71
N GLN A 273 -1.62 -8.88 -16.33
CA GLN A 273 -2.20 -9.86 -17.24
C GLN A 273 -3.22 -10.77 -16.57
N LEU A 274 -3.03 -11.14 -15.30
CA LEU A 274 -3.97 -11.96 -14.54
C LEU A 274 -5.28 -11.20 -14.30
N ILE A 275 -5.19 -9.94 -13.86
CA ILE A 275 -6.34 -9.05 -13.69
C ILE A 275 -7.07 -8.88 -15.03
N ALA A 276 -6.36 -8.57 -16.11
CA ALA A 276 -6.95 -8.40 -17.44
C ALA A 276 -7.63 -9.69 -17.97
N LYS A 277 -7.00 -10.86 -17.83
CA LYS A 277 -7.56 -12.16 -18.26
C LYS A 277 -8.79 -12.55 -17.44
N SER A 278 -8.81 -12.23 -16.14
CA SER A 278 -9.94 -12.51 -15.25
C SER A 278 -11.20 -11.69 -15.58
N LYS A 279 -11.05 -10.54 -16.26
CA LYS A 279 -12.10 -9.55 -16.50
C LYS A 279 -12.80 -9.04 -15.23
N ARG A 280 -12.20 -9.25 -14.06
CA ARG A 280 -12.69 -8.73 -12.77
C ARG A 280 -12.81 -7.21 -12.85
N GLY A 281 -14.01 -6.67 -12.64
CA GLY A 281 -14.24 -5.25 -12.42
C GLY A 281 -13.87 -4.81 -11.00
N GLY A 282 -13.79 -3.50 -10.78
CA GLY A 282 -13.61 -2.90 -9.46
C GLY A 282 -12.25 -3.16 -8.80
N VAL A 283 -11.21 -3.52 -9.55
CA VAL A 283 -9.87 -3.78 -8.99
C VAL A 283 -9.09 -2.48 -8.79
N PHE A 284 -8.54 -2.29 -7.60
CA PHE A 284 -7.51 -1.29 -7.31
C PHE A 284 -6.59 -1.74 -6.18
N PHE A 285 -5.42 -1.11 -6.07
CA PHE A 285 -4.39 -1.43 -5.08
C PHE A 285 -4.37 -0.44 -3.92
N ILE A 286 -3.94 -0.92 -2.75
CA ILE A 286 -3.49 -0.08 -1.63
C ILE A 286 -2.10 -0.55 -1.19
N SER A 287 -1.21 0.39 -0.83
CA SER A 287 0.22 0.11 -0.58
C SER A 287 0.86 0.92 0.56
N GLY A 288 2.00 0.41 1.04
CA GLY A 288 2.82 0.88 2.16
C GLY A 288 4.30 1.12 1.77
N ASP A 289 5.26 0.54 2.53
CA ASP A 289 6.73 0.74 2.48
C ASP A 289 7.21 2.20 2.61
N VAL A 290 7.01 3.02 1.58
CA VAL A 290 7.86 4.14 1.15
C VAL A 290 8.02 5.38 2.07
N HIS A 291 7.50 5.38 3.30
CA HIS A 291 7.46 6.51 4.25
C HIS A 291 6.86 7.82 3.72
N PHE A 292 6.03 7.77 2.68
CA PHE A 292 5.18 8.86 2.25
C PHE A 292 3.88 8.33 1.65
N ALA A 293 2.93 9.23 1.39
CA ALA A 293 1.70 8.90 0.68
C ALA A 293 1.64 9.54 -0.71
N GLU A 294 1.16 8.80 -1.69
CA GLU A 294 0.85 9.27 -3.03
C GLU A 294 -0.30 8.46 -3.63
N ILE A 295 -0.81 8.92 -4.77
CA ILE A 295 -1.78 8.17 -5.57
C ILE A 295 -1.19 8.01 -6.96
N THR A 296 -1.03 6.76 -7.41
CA THR A 296 -0.55 6.43 -8.75
C THR A 296 -1.61 5.65 -9.53
N ARG A 297 -1.49 5.64 -10.86
CA ARG A 297 -2.45 5.02 -11.76
C ARG A 297 -1.77 4.48 -13.01
N SER A 298 -2.14 3.26 -13.41
CA SER A 298 -1.82 2.69 -14.71
C SER A 298 -3.07 2.63 -15.57
N ASP A 299 -3.14 3.48 -16.59
CA ASP A 299 -4.19 3.48 -17.60
C ASP A 299 -4.03 2.31 -18.60
N CYS A 300 -2.84 1.69 -18.69
CA CYS A 300 -2.54 0.65 -19.69
C CYS A 300 -2.32 -0.76 -19.13
N ALA A 301 -2.60 -1.01 -17.84
CA ALA A 301 -2.46 -2.34 -17.24
C ALA A 301 -3.62 -3.31 -17.58
N CYS A 302 -4.84 -2.80 -17.80
CA CYS A 302 -5.99 -3.62 -18.20
C CYS A 302 -7.03 -2.79 -18.98
N GLU A 303 -8.25 -3.30 -19.14
CA GLU A 303 -9.37 -2.65 -19.86
C GLU A 303 -9.99 -1.44 -19.11
N TYR A 304 -9.42 -1.04 -17.98
CA TYR A 304 -9.75 0.17 -17.20
C TYR A 304 -8.53 0.65 -16.38
N PRO A 305 -8.56 1.86 -15.79
CA PRO A 305 -7.44 2.37 -14.99
C PRO A 305 -7.26 1.62 -13.67
N LEU A 306 -6.09 0.99 -13.47
CA LEU A 306 -5.72 0.46 -12.16
C LEU A 306 -5.08 1.57 -11.31
N TYR A 307 -5.75 1.96 -10.24
CA TYR A 307 -5.22 2.88 -9.23
C TYR A 307 -4.42 2.13 -8.16
N ASP A 308 -3.44 2.80 -7.56
CA ASP A 308 -2.67 2.35 -6.40
C ASP A 308 -2.55 3.52 -5.41
N PHE A 309 -3.18 3.36 -4.25
CA PHE A 309 -3.26 4.36 -3.21
C PHE A 309 -2.27 4.03 -2.09
N THR A 310 -1.13 4.73 -2.07
CA THR A 310 -0.08 4.51 -1.08
C THR A 310 -0.32 5.35 0.15
N SER A 311 -0.34 4.73 1.33
CA SER A 311 -0.34 5.41 2.63
C SER A 311 0.72 4.80 3.53
N SER A 312 1.97 5.13 3.24
CA SER A 312 3.08 4.79 4.10
C SER A 312 3.39 5.92 5.08
N GLY A 313 3.40 5.58 6.36
CA GLY A 313 3.84 6.47 7.43
C GLY A 313 2.78 6.86 8.44
N LEU A 314 2.15 5.88 9.08
CA LEU A 314 1.42 6.09 10.35
C LEU A 314 2.33 6.76 11.41
N THR A 315 3.65 6.47 11.38
CA THR A 315 4.63 7.12 12.25
C THR A 315 5.98 7.44 11.58
N GLN A 316 6.53 6.56 10.73
CA GLN A 316 7.77 6.83 9.99
C GLN A 316 7.40 7.51 8.69
N ALA A 317 7.76 8.78 8.56
CA ALA A 317 7.43 9.60 7.41
C ALA A 317 8.69 10.34 6.96
N VAL A 318 8.91 10.52 5.67
CA VAL A 318 10.17 11.02 5.12
C VAL A 318 10.54 12.42 5.63
N GLU A 319 9.58 13.29 5.93
CA GLU A 319 9.86 14.58 6.59
C GLU A 319 10.38 14.43 8.02
N ARG A 320 10.03 13.34 8.75
CA ARG A 320 10.61 13.05 10.08
C ARG A 320 12.07 12.57 10.02
N ALA A 321 12.61 12.26 8.83
CA ALA A 321 14.02 11.88 8.68
C ALA A 321 14.98 13.09 8.72
N VAL A 322 14.47 14.33 8.65
CA VAL A 322 15.29 15.56 8.70
C VAL A 322 14.71 16.59 9.70
N PRO A 323 15.53 17.51 10.26
CA PRO A 323 15.04 18.58 11.12
C PRO A 323 13.96 19.46 10.45
N PRO A 324 12.98 20.02 11.20
CA PRO A 324 11.88 20.80 10.63
C PRO A 324 12.27 21.94 9.68
N PRO A 325 13.36 22.71 9.90
CA PRO A 325 13.79 23.74 8.96
C PRO A 325 14.15 23.20 7.57
N LEU A 326 14.46 21.91 7.41
CA LEU A 326 14.85 21.29 6.15
C LEU A 326 13.71 20.57 5.42
N HIS A 327 12.48 20.53 5.97
CA HIS A 327 11.32 19.87 5.36
C HIS A 327 11.00 20.39 3.95
N TYR A 328 11.27 21.68 3.69
CA TYR A 328 11.02 22.26 2.36
C TYR A 328 11.95 21.68 1.28
N LEU A 329 13.17 21.25 1.62
CA LEU A 329 14.10 20.63 0.67
C LEU A 329 13.56 19.28 0.16
N LEU A 330 12.95 18.48 1.05
CA LEU A 330 12.29 17.22 0.66
C LEU A 330 11.08 17.47 -0.24
N ARG A 331 10.29 18.53 0.01
CA ARG A 331 9.16 18.92 -0.85
C ARG A 331 9.62 19.44 -2.22
N ILE A 332 10.75 20.16 -2.27
CA ILE A 332 11.39 20.58 -3.54
C ILE A 332 11.91 19.35 -4.28
N ALA A 333 12.61 18.42 -3.61
CA ALA A 333 13.06 17.17 -4.22
C ALA A 333 11.89 16.39 -4.81
N ALA A 334 10.82 16.15 -4.04
CA ALA A 334 9.61 15.45 -4.51
C ALA A 334 8.85 16.15 -5.65
N TRP A 335 9.06 17.46 -5.87
CA TRP A 335 8.53 18.22 -7.01
C TRP A 335 9.48 18.21 -8.22
N LEU A 336 10.80 18.06 -7.99
CA LEU A 336 11.81 17.90 -9.05
C LEU A 336 11.90 16.47 -9.57
N THR A 337 11.57 15.46 -8.76
CA THR A 337 11.51 14.04 -9.15
C THR A 337 10.43 13.83 -10.23
N PRO A 338 10.79 13.42 -11.45
CA PRO A 338 9.82 13.02 -12.46
C PRO A 338 9.04 11.78 -12.05
N THR A 339 7.75 11.77 -12.39
CA THR A 339 6.88 10.60 -12.37
C THR A 339 5.89 10.70 -13.53
N THR A 340 5.57 9.56 -14.13
CA THR A 340 4.59 9.40 -15.21
C THR A 340 3.30 8.74 -14.69
N MET A 341 3.37 8.00 -13.59
CA MET A 341 2.24 7.26 -13.01
C MET A 341 1.47 8.04 -11.94
N ARG A 342 2.01 9.11 -11.35
CA ARG A 342 1.32 9.87 -10.30
C ARG A 342 0.07 10.59 -10.80
N VAL A 343 -1.01 10.45 -10.05
CA VAL A 343 -2.24 11.23 -10.20
C VAL A 343 -2.01 12.62 -9.62
N TYR A 344 -2.25 13.64 -10.44
CA TYR A 344 -2.16 15.04 -10.04
C TYR A 344 -3.57 15.63 -10.02
N SER A 345 -3.93 16.27 -8.92
CA SER A 345 -5.27 16.80 -8.64
C SER A 345 -5.16 18.18 -7.96
N PRO A 346 -6.14 19.10 -8.15
CA PRO A 346 -6.26 20.31 -7.34
C PRO A 346 -6.37 20.04 -5.83
N THR A 347 -6.74 18.82 -5.43
CA THR A 347 -6.85 18.39 -4.01
C THR A 347 -5.52 18.02 -3.36
N CYS A 348 -4.39 18.05 -4.09
CA CYS A 348 -3.06 17.79 -3.50
C CYS A 348 -2.57 18.98 -2.65
N GLN A 349 -2.26 18.75 -1.37
CA GLN A 349 -1.71 19.79 -0.50
C GLN A 349 -0.33 20.33 -0.97
N TYR A 350 0.42 19.54 -1.74
CA TYR A 350 1.74 19.93 -2.28
C TYR A 350 1.81 19.72 -3.79
N LYS A 351 2.57 20.60 -4.49
CA LYS A 351 2.79 20.58 -5.96
C LYS A 351 3.40 19.28 -6.50
N SER A 352 3.96 18.44 -5.62
CA SER A 352 4.47 17.10 -5.94
C SER A 352 3.37 16.04 -6.04
N CYS A 353 2.18 16.27 -5.47
CA CYS A 353 1.15 15.28 -5.15
C CYS A 353 1.62 14.09 -4.28
N ALA A 354 2.79 14.21 -3.64
CA ALA A 354 3.32 13.28 -2.65
C ALA A 354 3.38 13.98 -1.28
N TYR A 355 2.97 13.27 -0.22
CA TYR A 355 2.82 13.78 1.14
C TYR A 355 3.76 13.07 2.10
N GLY A 356 4.86 13.74 2.49
CA GLY A 356 5.94 13.15 3.29
C GLY A 356 5.77 13.21 4.80
N LYS A 357 4.56 13.47 5.30
CA LYS A 357 4.23 13.61 6.73
C LYS A 357 3.40 12.42 7.24
N PRO A 358 3.25 12.25 8.56
CA PRO A 358 2.42 11.19 9.12
C PRO A 358 0.99 11.23 8.58
N ASN A 359 0.52 10.09 8.09
CA ASN A 359 -0.72 9.97 7.31
C ASN A 359 -1.40 8.62 7.52
N PHE A 360 -2.67 8.55 7.11
CA PHE A 360 -3.40 7.30 6.93
C PHE A 360 -4.27 7.34 5.67
N GLY A 361 -4.56 6.19 5.09
CA GLY A 361 -5.44 6.03 3.96
C GLY A 361 -6.87 5.77 4.41
N SER A 362 -7.85 6.27 3.66
CA SER A 362 -9.27 6.11 3.96
C SER A 362 -10.07 5.88 2.68
N ILE A 363 -11.07 5.02 2.77
CA ILE A 363 -11.94 4.61 1.66
C ILE A 363 -13.38 4.74 2.15
N GLN A 364 -14.18 5.54 1.43
CA GLN A 364 -15.60 5.71 1.66
C GLN A 364 -16.36 5.24 0.41
N ILE A 365 -17.31 4.31 0.56
CA ILE A 365 -18.11 3.76 -0.53
C ILE A 365 -19.57 4.15 -0.32
N ASP A 366 -20.09 4.95 -1.25
CA ASP A 366 -21.48 5.38 -1.30
C ASP A 366 -22.29 4.45 -2.20
N TRP A 367 -22.93 3.46 -1.56
CA TRP A 367 -23.85 2.51 -2.20
C TRP A 367 -25.24 3.10 -2.51
N SER A 368 -25.52 4.36 -2.17
CA SER A 368 -26.82 5.00 -2.47
C SER A 368 -26.89 5.58 -3.89
N THR A 369 -25.74 5.78 -4.52
CA THR A 369 -25.60 6.26 -5.90
C THR A 369 -25.62 5.10 -6.90
N VAL A 370 -26.11 5.37 -8.12
CA VAL A 370 -26.10 4.39 -9.23
C VAL A 370 -25.41 5.04 -10.44
N PRO A 371 -24.23 4.56 -10.87
CA PRO A 371 -23.38 3.58 -10.19
C PRO A 371 -22.85 4.07 -8.82
N PRO A 372 -22.43 3.16 -7.92
CA PRO A 372 -21.82 3.53 -6.64
C PRO A 372 -20.59 4.42 -6.82
N ARG A 373 -20.34 5.32 -5.86
CA ARG A 373 -19.14 6.18 -5.84
C ARG A 373 -18.17 5.76 -4.74
N ILE A 374 -16.88 5.81 -5.05
CA ILE A 374 -15.79 5.49 -4.14
C ILE A 374 -14.93 6.75 -3.96
N LYS A 375 -14.89 7.29 -2.74
CA LYS A 375 -14.01 8.40 -2.36
C LYS A 375 -12.83 7.85 -1.59
N ILE A 376 -11.61 8.11 -2.06
CA ILE A 376 -10.37 7.63 -1.43
C ILE A 376 -9.49 8.83 -1.10
N GLU A 377 -9.15 8.97 0.17
CA GLU A 377 -8.42 10.11 0.71
C GLU A 377 -7.20 9.64 1.50
N VAL A 378 -6.04 10.24 1.21
CA VAL A 378 -4.91 10.30 2.14
C VAL A 378 -5.23 11.40 3.14
N ARG A 379 -5.13 11.10 4.44
CA ARG A 379 -5.52 11.99 5.53
C ARG A 379 -4.36 12.26 6.49
N SER A 380 -4.33 13.47 7.05
CA SER A 380 -3.29 13.99 7.93
C SER A 380 -3.36 13.36 9.33
N VAL A 381 -2.38 13.69 10.18
CA VAL A 381 -2.39 13.37 11.61
C VAL A 381 -3.57 13.98 12.38
N ASN A 382 -4.23 15.01 11.86
CA ASN A 382 -5.46 15.59 12.41
C ASN A 382 -6.73 15.08 11.70
N GLY A 383 -6.60 14.20 10.71
CA GLY A 383 -7.71 13.74 9.88
C GLY A 383 -8.06 14.63 8.68
N ASP A 384 -7.32 15.71 8.41
CA ASP A 384 -7.55 16.55 7.21
C ASP A 384 -7.24 15.78 5.92
N PRO A 385 -8.04 15.84 4.84
CA PRO A 385 -7.64 15.27 3.55
C PRO A 385 -6.49 16.09 2.93
N VAL A 386 -5.42 15.40 2.50
CA VAL A 386 -4.19 16.02 1.95
C VAL A 386 -3.87 15.60 0.51
N ASN A 387 -4.47 14.51 0.05
CA ASN A 387 -4.62 14.13 -1.35
C ASN A 387 -5.89 13.25 -1.44
N MET A 388 -6.68 13.38 -2.50
CA MET A 388 -7.86 12.53 -2.70
C MET A 388 -8.23 12.36 -4.17
N VAL A 389 -8.84 11.21 -4.47
CA VAL A 389 -9.51 10.92 -5.73
C VAL A 389 -10.92 10.40 -5.41
N GLU A 390 -11.88 10.74 -6.26
CA GLU A 390 -13.25 10.26 -6.17
C GLU A 390 -13.64 9.67 -7.51
N LEU A 391 -14.19 8.45 -7.51
CA LEU A 391 -14.43 7.62 -8.70
C LEU A 391 -15.87 7.12 -8.71
N SER A 392 -16.43 7.02 -9.91
CA SER A 392 -17.58 6.15 -10.18
C SER A 392 -17.11 4.71 -10.32
N LEU A 393 -17.85 3.75 -9.74
CA LEU A 393 -17.52 2.33 -9.93
C LEU A 393 -17.58 1.89 -11.40
N ALA A 394 -18.35 2.58 -12.25
CA ALA A 394 -18.38 2.38 -13.70
C ALA A 394 -17.10 2.86 -14.42
N GLU A 395 -16.17 3.53 -13.74
CA GLU A 395 -14.83 3.81 -14.24
C GLU A 395 -13.91 2.59 -14.16
N LEU A 396 -14.11 1.72 -13.17
CA LEU A 396 -13.33 0.51 -12.89
C LEU A 396 -13.92 -0.76 -13.52
N GLN A 397 -14.77 -0.62 -14.53
CA GLN A 397 -15.36 -1.75 -15.27
C GLN A 397 -14.67 -1.93 -16.64
N PRO A 398 -14.45 -3.18 -17.10
CA PRO A 398 -13.88 -3.46 -18.41
C PRO A 398 -14.62 -2.74 -19.55
N LYS A 399 -13.88 -1.94 -20.32
CA LYS A 399 -14.40 -1.23 -21.50
C LYS A 399 -13.69 -1.77 -22.74
N ARG A 400 -14.44 -1.92 -23.84
CA ARG A 400 -13.87 -2.22 -25.17
C ARG A 400 -13.02 -1.03 -25.66
N LEU A 401 -11.79 -0.97 -25.19
CA LEU A 401 -10.84 0.08 -25.48
C LEU A 401 -10.03 -0.27 -26.74
N ASN A 402 -10.45 0.28 -27.89
CA ASN A 402 -9.63 0.32 -29.11
C ASN A 402 -8.43 1.28 -28.90
N ARG A 403 -7.46 0.88 -28.08
CA ARG A 403 -6.27 1.68 -27.78
C ARG A 403 -5.07 1.22 -28.60
N VAL A 404 -4.87 1.90 -29.73
CA VAL A 404 -3.58 1.91 -30.42
C VAL A 404 -2.59 2.69 -29.55
N ARG A 405 -1.51 2.04 -29.07
CA ARG A 405 -0.40 2.75 -28.40
C ARG A 405 0.30 3.60 -29.45
N ALA A 406 0.18 4.93 -29.34
CA ALA A 406 0.84 5.85 -30.27
C ALA A 406 2.37 5.63 -30.22
N GLN A 407 2.97 5.30 -31.36
CA GLN A 407 4.40 5.05 -31.43
C GLN A 407 5.19 6.36 -31.23
N GLY A 408 6.20 6.31 -30.37
CA GLY A 408 7.18 7.41 -30.21
C GLY A 408 6.84 8.52 -29.21
N ILE A 409 5.68 8.51 -28.55
CA ILE A 409 5.29 9.55 -27.57
C ILE A 409 5.03 8.97 -26.18
N TYR A 410 5.57 9.62 -25.15
CA TYR A 410 5.35 9.27 -23.75
C TYR A 410 3.88 9.47 -23.33
N GLN A 411 3.20 8.40 -22.99
CA GLN A 411 1.82 8.45 -22.52
C GLN A 411 1.79 8.43 -20.99
N ARG A 412 1.28 9.52 -20.39
CA ARG A 412 1.06 9.61 -18.93
C ARG A 412 0.16 8.45 -18.46
N HIS A 413 0.46 7.90 -17.29
CA HIS A 413 -0.14 6.67 -16.72
C HIS A 413 0.04 5.40 -17.57
N CYS A 414 0.93 5.38 -18.56
CA CYS A 414 1.18 4.19 -19.41
C CYS A 414 2.67 3.93 -19.66
N SER A 415 3.44 4.97 -19.99
CA SER A 415 4.90 4.91 -20.06
C SER A 415 5.50 4.94 -18.66
N LEU A 416 6.43 4.03 -18.37
CA LEU A 416 7.15 3.97 -17.09
C LEU A 416 8.24 5.03 -16.99
N GLU A 417 8.60 5.42 -15.77
CA GLU A 417 9.69 6.35 -15.47
C GLU A 417 11.08 5.90 -16.00
N VAL A 418 11.26 4.60 -16.29
CA VAL A 418 12.45 4.07 -16.98
C VAL A 418 12.49 4.37 -18.48
N GLU A 419 11.34 4.56 -19.13
CA GLU A 419 11.26 4.88 -20.56
C GLU A 419 11.67 6.34 -20.83
N LEU A 420 11.57 7.23 -19.83
CA LEU A 420 11.81 8.67 -19.96
C LEU A 420 13.20 9.02 -20.53
N PRO A 421 13.33 10.14 -21.27
CA PRO A 421 14.62 10.62 -21.74
C PRO A 421 15.55 10.91 -20.57
N TRP A 422 16.83 10.58 -20.68
CA TRP A 422 17.80 10.67 -19.58
C TRP A 422 17.82 12.05 -18.90
N PHE A 423 17.67 13.14 -19.66
CA PHE A 423 17.68 14.51 -19.13
C PHE A 423 16.44 14.84 -18.29
N LEU A 424 15.27 14.27 -18.62
CA LEU A 424 14.10 14.32 -17.75
C LEU A 424 14.28 13.37 -16.58
N ARG A 425 14.60 12.09 -16.85
CA ARG A 425 14.70 11.03 -15.84
C ARG A 425 15.63 11.38 -14.68
N TYR A 426 16.80 11.96 -14.97
CA TYR A 426 17.79 12.37 -13.96
C TYR A 426 17.70 13.86 -13.57
N ARG A 427 16.57 14.55 -13.83
CA ARG A 427 16.36 15.96 -13.47
C ARG A 427 16.68 16.27 -12.00
N LEU A 428 16.31 15.38 -11.08
CA LEU A 428 16.63 15.52 -9.66
C LEU A 428 18.17 15.53 -9.44
N ALA A 429 18.89 14.64 -10.13
CA ALA A 429 20.34 14.54 -10.03
C ALA A 429 21.06 15.75 -10.62
N PHE A 430 20.60 16.27 -11.77
CA PHE A 430 21.17 17.49 -12.35
C PHE A 430 20.91 18.73 -11.46
N ALA A 431 19.74 18.83 -10.82
CA ALA A 431 19.47 19.90 -9.87
C ALA A 431 20.36 19.82 -8.62
N PHE A 432 20.62 18.61 -8.10
CA PHE A 432 21.49 18.39 -6.95
C PHE A 432 22.98 18.62 -7.27
N LEU A 433 23.48 18.08 -8.39
CA LEU A 433 24.87 18.28 -8.83
C LEU A 433 25.15 19.74 -9.22
N GLY A 434 24.17 20.40 -9.84
CA GLY A 434 24.22 21.83 -10.14
C GLY A 434 24.33 22.68 -8.87
N SER A 435 23.51 22.42 -7.86
CA SER A 435 23.57 23.19 -6.59
C SER A 435 24.88 22.97 -5.83
N ILE A 436 25.44 21.75 -5.83
CA ILE A 436 26.79 21.51 -5.29
C ILE A 436 27.83 22.34 -6.04
N THR A 437 27.82 22.28 -7.38
CA THR A 437 28.78 23.03 -8.21
C THR A 437 28.70 24.54 -7.95
N SER A 438 27.49 25.11 -7.84
CA SER A 438 27.30 26.53 -7.50
C SER A 438 27.84 26.89 -6.10
N ASN A 439 27.65 26.03 -5.10
CA ASN A 439 28.18 26.26 -3.75
C ASN A 439 29.71 26.16 -3.70
N VAL A 440 30.29 25.19 -4.42
CA VAL A 440 31.75 25.02 -4.52
C VAL A 440 32.39 26.22 -5.23
N LEU A 441 31.82 26.66 -6.36
CA LEU A 441 32.29 27.85 -7.08
C LEU A 441 32.17 29.10 -6.22
N GLY A 442 31.03 29.30 -5.54
CA GLY A 442 30.85 30.43 -4.60
C GLY A 442 31.87 30.44 -3.47
N PHE A 443 32.20 29.28 -2.89
CA PHE A 443 33.22 29.16 -1.86
C PHE A 443 34.63 29.49 -2.37
N PHE A 444 34.97 29.12 -3.60
CA PHE A 444 36.24 29.54 -4.23
C PHE A 444 36.25 31.03 -4.60
N SER A 445 35.14 31.60 -5.09
CA SER A 445 35.03 33.05 -5.31
C SER A 445 35.18 33.86 -4.01
N ILE A 446 34.63 33.38 -2.90
CA ILE A 446 34.80 34.02 -1.58
C ILE A 446 36.24 33.87 -1.08
N LYS A 447 36.90 32.73 -1.30
CA LYS A 447 38.31 32.54 -0.93
C LYS A 447 39.30 33.34 -1.78
N ASN A 448 38.96 33.62 -3.03
CA ASN A 448 39.77 34.42 -3.94
C ASN A 448 39.41 35.92 -3.91
N TRP A 449 38.53 36.35 -3.01
CA TRP A 449 38.16 37.75 -2.82
C TRP A 449 39.16 38.42 -1.87
N ASP A 450 40.13 39.16 -2.43
CA ASP A 450 41.02 40.04 -1.68
C ASP A 450 40.31 41.38 -1.40
N PRO A 451 40.05 41.76 -0.13
CA PRO A 451 39.44 43.04 0.22
C PRO A 451 40.26 44.26 -0.22
N ASN A 452 41.57 44.11 -0.42
CA ASN A 452 42.47 45.22 -0.78
C ASN A 452 42.37 45.59 -2.28
N SER A 453 41.76 44.75 -3.10
CA SER A 453 41.64 44.95 -4.56
C SER A 453 40.87 46.21 -4.97
N LEU A 454 40.15 46.87 -4.05
CA LEU A 454 39.41 48.11 -4.26
C LEU A 454 40.18 49.39 -3.84
N LEU A 455 41.40 49.28 -3.31
CA LEU A 455 42.17 50.44 -2.78
C LEU A 455 43.22 51.01 -3.74
N HIS A 456 43.30 50.52 -4.99
CA HIS A 456 44.27 50.95 -5.99
C HIS A 456 43.65 51.43 -7.33
N SER A 457 42.41 51.93 -7.29
CA SER A 457 41.76 52.59 -8.43
C SER A 457 41.25 53.99 -8.07
N SER A 458 42.19 54.92 -7.90
CA SER A 458 41.97 56.36 -7.68
C SER A 458 43.11 57.17 -8.26
#